data_AF-A0A1G2I821-F1
#
_entry.id   AF-A0A1G2I821-F1
#
_cell.length_a   1.000
_cell.length_b   1.000
_cell.length_c   1.000
_cell.angle_alpha   90.00
_cell.angle_beta   90.00
_cell.angle_gamma   90.00
#
_symmetry.space_group_name_H-M   'P 1'
#
loop_
_entity.id
_entity.type
_entity.pdbx_description
1 polymer ?
#
loop_
_entity_poly.entity_id
_entity_poly.type
_entity_poly.pdbx_seq_one_letter_code
_entity_poly.pdbx_strand_id
1 'polypeptide(L)'
;MSAYGKHKPPNSIKFPDSEKMNLSSKAILVTISHNIMKKYIRKVARTGKRSLSLVIPADIANELNIKEKQKLVITLAQKTIIIKDWKKKHKK
;
A
#
# COMPACT_ATOMS: atom_id res chain seq x y z
N MET A 1 26.26 11.15 -24.31
CA MET A 1 26.37 9.95 -23.44
C MET A 1 26.00 10.36 -22.02
N SER A 2 24.91 9.85 -21.46
CA SER A 2 24.54 10.12 -20.06
C SER A 2 24.11 8.82 -19.40
N ALA A 3 24.89 8.41 -18.41
CA ALA A 3 24.78 7.17 -17.67
C ALA A 3 23.69 7.29 -16.59
N TYR A 4 22.44 7.04 -16.96
CA TYR A 4 21.40 6.75 -15.97
C TYR A 4 21.33 5.24 -15.76
N GLY A 5 22.15 4.76 -14.82
CA GLY A 5 22.09 3.40 -14.31
C GLY A 5 20.67 3.09 -13.81
N LYS A 6 20.13 1.96 -14.26
CA LYS A 6 18.85 1.42 -13.80
C LYS A 6 18.96 1.09 -12.31
N HIS A 7 18.56 2.00 -11.43
CA HIS A 7 18.33 1.67 -10.02
C HIS A 7 17.18 0.65 -9.97
N LYS A 8 17.52 -0.62 -9.79
CA LYS A 8 16.59 -1.68 -9.45
C LYS A 8 16.08 -1.39 -8.03
N PRO A 9 14.76 -1.39 -7.77
CA PRO A 9 14.28 -1.23 -6.40
C PRO A 9 14.88 -2.34 -5.52
N PRO A 10 15.41 -2.02 -4.33
CA PRO A 10 15.95 -3.04 -3.43
C PRO A 10 14.78 -3.95 -3.00
N ASN A 11 14.94 -5.25 -3.27
CA ASN A 11 14.10 -6.35 -2.82
C ASN A 11 12.58 -6.11 -2.83
N SER A 12 11.95 -6.30 -3.99
CA SER A 12 10.57 -6.81 -4.00
C SER A 12 10.60 -8.21 -3.36
N ILE A 13 10.06 -8.36 -2.16
CA ILE A 13 9.87 -9.68 -1.52
C ILE A 13 9.08 -10.54 -2.51
N LYS A 14 9.74 -11.52 -3.13
CA LYS A 14 9.08 -12.49 -3.99
C LYS A 14 8.34 -13.47 -3.08
N PHE A 15 7.02 -13.34 -2.99
CA PHE A 15 6.20 -14.36 -2.34
C PHE A 15 6.31 -15.65 -3.16
N PRO A 16 6.62 -16.80 -2.53
CA PRO A 16 6.70 -18.08 -3.24
C PRO A 16 5.35 -18.46 -3.85
N ASP A 17 5.36 -19.04 -5.05
CA ASP A 17 4.16 -19.52 -5.74
C ASP A 17 3.41 -20.51 -4.82
N SER A 18 2.17 -20.16 -4.47
CA SER A 18 1.35 -20.90 -3.51
C SER A 18 1.08 -22.35 -3.93
N GLU A 19 1.19 -22.66 -5.22
CA GLU A 19 1.00 -24.01 -5.77
C GLU A 19 2.13 -24.98 -5.39
N LYS A 20 3.34 -24.50 -5.08
CA LYS A 20 4.52 -25.34 -4.80
C LYS A 20 4.76 -25.61 -3.30
N MET A 21 3.86 -25.18 -2.41
CA MET A 21 4.04 -25.28 -0.96
C MET A 21 3.27 -26.44 -0.34
N ASN A 22 3.90 -27.12 0.63
CA ASN A 22 3.26 -28.16 1.43
C ASN A 22 2.13 -27.58 2.31
N LEU A 23 1.19 -28.43 2.75
CA LEU A 23 0.00 -28.00 3.51
C LEU A 23 0.34 -27.26 4.82
N SER A 24 1.41 -27.65 5.51
CA SER A 24 1.85 -27.02 6.76
C SER A 24 2.32 -25.58 6.51
N SER A 25 3.14 -25.37 5.47
CA SER A 25 3.62 -24.04 5.10
C SER A 25 2.50 -23.14 4.55
N LYS A 26 1.48 -23.70 3.89
CA LYS A 26 0.25 -22.97 3.51
C LYS A 26 -0.51 -22.47 4.73
N ALA A 27 -0.72 -23.31 5.74
CA ALA A 27 -1.43 -22.93 6.97
C ALA A 27 -0.69 -21.83 7.74
N ILE A 28 0.65 -21.91 7.80
CA ILE A 28 1.50 -20.89 8.42
C ILE A 28 1.40 -19.55 7.67
N LEU A 29 1.49 -19.55 6.33
CA LEU A 29 1.31 -18.33 5.53
C LEU A 29 -0.09 -17.72 5.67
N VAL A 30 -1.13 -18.56 5.68
CA VAL A 30 -2.51 -18.11 5.88
C VAL A 30 -2.66 -17.49 7.27
N THR A 31 -2.09 -18.10 8.30
CA THR A 31 -2.16 -17.59 9.68
C THR A 31 -1.39 -16.29 9.85
N ILE A 32 -0.20 -16.20 9.26
CA ILE A 32 0.61 -14.98 9.20
C ILE A 32 -0.17 -13.88 8.46
N SER A 33 -0.78 -14.19 7.32
CA SER A 33 -1.64 -13.27 6.57
C SER A 33 -2.84 -12.79 7.42
N HIS A 34 -3.55 -13.68 8.10
CA HIS A 34 -4.68 -13.30 8.96
C HIS A 34 -4.26 -12.41 10.13
N ASN A 35 -3.11 -12.66 10.73
CA ASN A 35 -2.60 -11.85 11.84
C ASN A 35 -2.11 -10.47 11.36
N ILE A 36 -1.45 -10.42 10.19
CA ILE A 36 -1.05 -9.18 9.52
C ILE A 36 -2.28 -8.36 9.10
N MET A 37 -3.34 -9.00 8.59
CA MET A 37 -4.56 -8.31 8.20
C MET A 37 -5.23 -7.63 9.39
N LYS A 38 -5.29 -8.28 10.56
CA LYS A 38 -5.84 -7.68 11.79
C LYS A 38 -5.06 -6.44 12.23
N LYS A 39 -3.73 -6.44 12.08
CA LYS A 39 -2.84 -5.33 12.49
C LYS A 39 -3.26 -3.98 11.88
N TYR A 40 -3.78 -3.99 10.64
CA TYR A 40 -4.09 -2.78 9.88
C TYR A 40 -5.58 -2.44 9.76
N ILE A 41 -6.46 -3.18 10.44
CA ILE A 41 -7.89 -2.84 10.49
C ILE A 41 -8.07 -1.52 11.24
N ARG A 42 -8.74 -0.55 10.64
CA ARG A 42 -9.05 0.76 11.24
C ARG A 42 -10.53 1.10 11.05
N LYS A 43 -11.10 1.77 12.05
CA LYS A 43 -12.45 2.35 11.94
C LYS A 43 -12.38 3.64 11.13
N VAL A 44 -13.44 3.89 10.36
CA VAL A 44 -13.61 5.15 9.64
C VAL A 44 -14.14 6.21 10.61
N ALA A 45 -13.56 7.40 10.57
CA ALA A 45 -14.01 8.55 11.36
C ALA A 45 -14.70 9.58 10.48
N ARG A 46 -15.63 10.34 11.05
CA ARG A 46 -16.23 11.50 10.37
C ARG A 46 -15.28 12.70 10.48
N THR A 47 -15.04 13.38 9.38
CA THR A 47 -14.28 14.63 9.34
C THR A 47 -15.11 15.72 8.68
N GLY A 48 -15.40 16.78 9.41
CA GLY A 48 -16.33 17.82 8.97
C GLY A 48 -17.77 17.31 8.87
N LYS A 49 -18.56 17.93 7.99
CA LYS A 49 -20.01 17.62 7.87
C LYS A 49 -20.32 16.40 7.01
N ARG A 50 -19.53 16.13 5.96
CA ARG A 50 -19.85 15.10 4.95
C ARG A 50 -18.72 14.13 4.65
N SER A 51 -17.49 14.43 5.03
CA SER A 51 -16.32 13.63 4.65
C SER A 51 -16.00 12.57 5.70
N LEU A 52 -15.35 11.51 5.24
CA LEU A 52 -14.84 10.44 6.08
C LEU A 52 -13.32 10.40 6.00
N SER A 53 -12.67 9.99 7.08
CA SER A 53 -11.22 9.82 7.15
C SER A 53 -10.85 8.48 7.78
N LEU A 54 -9.68 8.00 7.43
CA LEU A 54 -9.03 6.83 8.01
C LEU A 54 -7.62 7.25 8.43
N VAL A 55 -7.20 6.76 9.59
CA VAL A 55 -5.82 6.97 10.05
C VAL A 55 -4.92 5.98 9.33
N ILE A 56 -3.98 6.48 8.54
CA ILE A 56 -2.93 5.67 7.93
C ILE A 56 -1.86 5.41 9.00
N PRO A 57 -1.59 4.15 9.36
CA PRO A 57 -0.53 3.82 10.31
C PRO A 57 0.85 4.29 9.84
N ALA A 58 1.70 4.71 10.79
CA ALA A 58 3.03 5.25 10.50
C ALA A 58 3.89 4.30 9.65
N ASP A 59 3.87 3.00 9.91
CA ASP A 59 4.59 1.98 9.14
C ASP A 59 4.31 2.10 7.63
N ILE A 60 3.03 2.19 7.26
CA ILE A 60 2.58 2.27 5.85
C ILE A 60 2.90 3.65 5.27
N ALA A 61 2.70 4.71 6.05
CA ALA A 61 3.04 6.07 5.62
C ALA A 61 4.53 6.20 5.31
N ASN A 62 5.40 5.59 6.11
CA ASN A 62 6.85 5.59 5.93
C ASN A 62 7.26 4.74 4.72
N GLU A 63 6.71 3.54 4.57
CA GLU A 63 7.00 2.67 3.41
C GLU A 63 6.62 3.34 2.09
N LEU A 64 5.47 4.03 2.06
CA LEU A 64 4.99 4.78 0.91
C LEU A 64 5.61 6.19 0.80
N ASN A 65 6.49 6.58 1.73
CA ASN A 65 7.11 7.91 1.81
C ASN A 65 6.09 9.07 1.76
N ILE A 66 4.93 8.87 2.41
CA ILE A 66 3.87 9.86 2.50
C ILE A 66 4.30 10.98 3.43
N LYS A 67 4.36 12.21 2.91
CA LYS A 67 4.69 13.41 3.67
C LYS A 67 3.44 14.16 4.10
N GLU A 68 3.54 14.91 5.19
CA GLU A 68 2.46 15.81 5.61
C GLU A 68 2.12 16.82 4.51
N LYS A 69 0.83 17.16 4.41
CA LYS A 69 0.27 18.15 3.47
C LYS A 69 0.51 17.83 1.98
N GLN A 70 1.03 16.65 1.65
CA GLN A 70 1.20 16.25 0.26
C GLN A 70 -0.16 16.01 -0.43
N LYS A 71 -0.20 16.20 -1.75
CA LYS A 71 -1.40 15.97 -2.54
C LYS A 71 -1.44 14.52 -3.04
N LEU A 72 -2.57 13.87 -2.80
CA LEU A 72 -2.85 12.52 -3.26
C LEU A 72 -4.11 12.53 -4.13
N VAL A 73 -4.18 11.58 -5.06
CA VAL A 73 -5.35 11.33 -5.88
C VAL A 73 -6.07 10.12 -5.32
N ILE A 74 -7.37 10.28 -5.09
CA ILE A 74 -8.25 9.21 -4.67
C ILE A 74 -9.03 8.74 -5.90
N THR A 75 -8.98 7.45 -6.19
CA THR A 75 -9.73 6.81 -7.27
C THR A 75 -10.55 5.66 -6.71
N LEU A 76 -11.72 5.42 -7.30
CA LEU A 76 -12.59 4.32 -6.92
C LEU A 76 -12.45 3.18 -7.93
N ALA A 77 -12.26 1.95 -7.43
CA ALA A 77 -12.31 0.74 -8.22
C ALA A 77 -13.22 -0.27 -7.53
N GLN A 78 -14.45 -0.44 -8.04
CA GLN A 78 -15.48 -1.29 -7.44
C GLN A 78 -15.73 -0.96 -5.95
N LYS A 79 -15.30 -1.83 -5.04
CA LYS A 79 -15.42 -1.68 -3.57
C LYS A 79 -14.10 -1.26 -2.91
N THR A 80 -13.12 -0.82 -3.70
CA THR A 80 -11.78 -0.47 -3.25
C THR A 80 -11.49 1.00 -3.52
N ILE A 81 -10.90 1.67 -2.53
CA ILE A 81 -10.36 3.02 -2.66
C ILE A 81 -8.86 2.89 -2.96
N ILE A 82 -8.42 3.46 -4.06
CA ILE A 82 -7.02 3.47 -4.47
C ILE A 82 -6.48 4.88 -4.33
N ILE A 83 -5.45 5.04 -3.52
CA ILE A 83 -4.77 6.30 -3.25
C ILE A 83 -3.43 6.30 -3.99
N LYS A 84 -3.14 7.35 -4.76
CA LYS A 84 -1.90 7.48 -5.54
C LYS A 84 -1.29 8.87 -5.38
N ASP A 85 0.01 8.99 -5.55
CA ASP A 85 0.67 10.30 -5.59
C ASP A 85 0.14 11.16 -6.74
N TRP A 86 -0.10 12.43 -6.44
CA TRP A 86 -0.49 13.40 -7.46
C TRP A 86 0.73 13.86 -8.25
N LYS A 87 1.01 13.17 -9.36
CA LYS A 87 2.02 13.59 -10.34
C LYS A 87 1.44 14.69 -11.22
N LYS A 88 2.02 15.90 -11.17
CA LYS A 88 1.74 16.92 -12.18
C LYS A 88 2.14 16.36 -13.55
N LYS A 89 1.20 16.30 -14.49
CA LYS A 89 1.56 16.10 -15.89
C LYS A 89 2.43 17.29 -16.29
N HIS A 90 3.69 17.05 -16.62
CA HIS A 90 4.48 18.04 -17.33
C HIS A 90 3.75 18.27 -18.67
N LYS A 91 3.25 19.50 -18.89
CA LYS A 91 2.87 19.92 -20.25
C LYS A 91 4.18 19.98 -21.03
N LYS A 92 4.27 19.17 -22.08
CA LYS A 92 5.35 19.21 -23.06
C LYS A 92 5.03 20.28 -24.10
#